data_AF-T0TVB4-F1
#
_entry.id   AF-T0TVB4-F1
#
_cell.length_a   1.000
_cell.length_b   1.000
_cell.length_c   1.000
_cell.angle_alpha   90.00
_cell.angle_beta   90.00
_cell.angle_gamma   90.00
#
_symmetry.space_group_name_H-M   'P 1'
#
loop_
_entity.id
_entity.type
_entity.pdbx_description
1 polymer ?
#
loop_
_entity_poly.entity_id
_entity_poly.type
_entity_poly.pdbx_seq_one_letter_code
_entity_poly.pdbx_strand_id
1 'polypeptide(L)'
;MEASEKFIKEHPTLGEAGKLFVFFPGYTFGNEENRFALFFIVNRTTTTIDRDGSFVLNLEYDGEPLFKDVTVDYEVSESGVLKPNTAAAIPIKITKEQEEKMKGMNDSSKAKMSFNDFKFKDK
;
A
#
# COMPACT_ATOMS: atom_id res chain seq x y z
N MET A 1 12.76 -7.30 -17.17
CA MET A 1 12.31 -6.22 -16.27
C MET A 1 11.05 -6.72 -15.61
N GLU A 2 11.02 -6.74 -14.29
CA GLU A 2 9.87 -7.23 -13.53
C GLU A 2 8.66 -6.28 -13.73
N ALA A 3 7.44 -6.79 -13.53
CA ALA A 3 6.22 -6.01 -13.76
C ALA A 3 6.16 -4.73 -12.89
N SER A 4 6.66 -4.81 -11.66
CA SER A 4 6.74 -3.69 -10.72
C SER A 4 7.71 -2.60 -11.18
N GLU A 5 8.90 -2.98 -11.64
CA GLU A 5 9.88 -2.05 -12.23
C GLU A 5 9.32 -1.36 -13.49
N LYS A 6 8.63 -2.13 -14.34
CA LYS A 6 8.02 -1.60 -15.56
C LYS A 6 6.94 -0.55 -15.22
N PHE A 7 6.06 -0.85 -14.25
CA PHE A 7 5.00 0.06 -13.80
C PHE A 7 5.55 1.41 -13.31
N ILE A 8 6.58 1.41 -12.47
CA ILE A 8 7.17 2.65 -11.95
C ILE A 8 7.88 3.45 -13.07
N LYS A 9 8.48 2.76 -14.05
CA LYS A 9 9.07 3.43 -15.21
C LYS A 9 8.00 4.08 -16.12
N GLU A 10 6.84 3.45 -16.25
CA GLU A 10 5.69 3.99 -17.01
C GLU A 10 4.98 5.13 -16.25
N HIS A 11 5.10 5.18 -14.92
CA HIS A 11 4.53 6.21 -14.06
C HIS A 11 5.61 6.94 -13.23
N PRO A 12 6.51 7.72 -13.87
CA PRO A 12 7.67 8.32 -13.18
C PRO A 12 7.29 9.40 -12.15
N THR A 13 6.07 9.94 -12.22
CA THR A 13 5.52 10.93 -11.27
C THR A 13 4.79 10.29 -10.08
N LEU A 14 4.77 8.95 -10.00
CA LEU A 14 4.12 8.24 -8.91
C LEU A 14 4.95 8.40 -7.63
N GLY A 15 4.42 9.20 -6.70
CA GLY A 15 5.06 9.57 -5.44
C GLY A 15 6.21 10.55 -5.57
N GLU A 16 6.82 10.87 -4.43
CA GLU A 16 7.88 11.87 -4.32
C GLU A 16 9.26 11.20 -4.23
N ALA A 17 10.25 11.75 -4.94
CA ALA A 17 11.62 11.27 -4.87
C ALA A 17 12.14 11.32 -3.42
N GLY A 18 12.85 10.28 -3.00
CA GLY A 18 13.38 10.16 -1.65
C GLY A 18 12.37 9.68 -0.60
N LYS A 19 11.13 9.37 -0.97
CA LYS A 19 10.09 8.91 -0.03
C LYS A 19 9.59 7.50 -0.33
N LEU A 20 9.07 6.85 0.72
CA LEU A 20 8.15 5.74 0.55
C LEU A 20 6.73 6.32 0.49
N PHE A 21 5.85 5.66 -0.25
CA PHE A 21 4.43 5.91 -0.16
C PHE A 21 3.65 4.63 -0.46
N VAL A 22 2.40 4.63 -0.05
CA VAL A 22 1.45 3.54 -0.30
C VAL A 22 0.28 4.09 -1.09
N PHE A 23 -0.25 3.31 -2.02
CA PHE A 23 -1.47 3.65 -2.74
C PHE A 23 -2.40 2.44 -2.88
N PHE A 24 -3.70 2.74 -3.05
CA PHE A 24 -4.74 1.76 -3.33
C PHE A 24 -5.17 1.85 -4.81
N PRO A 25 -5.00 0.78 -5.61
CA PRO A 25 -5.40 0.76 -7.02
C PRO A 25 -6.90 0.47 -7.23
N GLY A 26 -7.71 0.33 -6.17
CA GLY A 26 -9.14 -0.01 -6.29
C GLY A 26 -9.44 -1.50 -6.37
N TYR A 27 -8.48 -2.37 -6.02
CA TYR A 27 -8.64 -3.83 -6.16
C TYR A 27 -8.86 -4.53 -4.82
N THR A 28 -9.95 -5.30 -4.72
CA THR A 28 -10.29 -6.17 -3.59
C THR A 28 -10.45 -7.61 -4.07
N PHE A 29 -10.13 -8.59 -3.23
CA PHE A 29 -10.16 -10.01 -3.57
C PHE A 29 -10.37 -10.89 -2.33
N GLY A 30 -10.62 -12.18 -2.56
CA GLY A 30 -10.82 -13.17 -1.51
C GLY A 30 -12.20 -13.82 -1.56
N ASN A 31 -12.65 -14.37 -0.43
CA ASN A 31 -13.93 -15.05 -0.27
C ASN A 31 -14.71 -14.49 0.93
N GLU A 32 -15.82 -15.12 1.33
CA GLU A 32 -16.67 -14.59 2.39
C GLU A 32 -16.00 -14.54 3.77
N GLU A 33 -15.07 -15.45 4.04
CA GLU A 33 -14.36 -15.57 5.32
C GLU A 33 -13.07 -14.72 5.35
N ASN A 34 -12.43 -14.54 4.19
CA ASN A 34 -11.17 -13.84 4.05
C ASN A 34 -11.24 -12.86 2.87
N ARG A 35 -11.42 -11.58 3.18
CA ARG A 35 -11.45 -10.47 2.22
C ARG A 35 -10.20 -9.63 2.38
N PHE A 36 -9.65 -9.18 1.26
CA PHE A 36 -8.44 -8.38 1.22
C PHE A 36 -8.58 -7.20 0.28
N ALA A 37 -7.97 -6.08 0.64
CA ALA A 37 -7.67 -4.97 -0.26
C ALA A 37 -6.19 -5.05 -0.64
N LEU A 38 -5.89 -4.95 -1.94
CA LEU A 38 -4.52 -4.91 -2.43
C LEU A 38 -3.99 -3.49 -2.33
N PHE A 39 -2.95 -3.28 -1.55
CA PHE A 39 -2.17 -2.04 -1.54
C PHE A 39 -0.82 -2.25 -2.20
N PHE A 40 -0.21 -1.16 -2.65
CA PHE A 40 1.18 -1.18 -3.11
C PHE A 40 2.00 -0.19 -2.30
N ILE A 41 3.13 -0.65 -1.76
CA ILE A 41 4.20 0.23 -1.30
C ILE A 41 5.18 0.46 -2.44
N VAL A 42 5.61 1.70 -2.61
CA VAL A 42 6.56 2.08 -3.65
C VAL A 42 7.78 2.70 -2.99
N ASN A 43 8.96 2.24 -3.41
CA ASN A 43 10.22 2.77 -2.91
C ASN A 43 10.81 3.77 -3.90
N ARG A 44 10.64 5.06 -3.61
CA ARG A 44 11.30 6.15 -4.36
C ARG A 44 12.57 6.65 -3.67
N THR A 45 13.03 5.94 -2.63
CA THR A 45 14.30 6.21 -1.97
C THR A 45 15.46 5.59 -2.76
N THR A 46 16.69 5.87 -2.33
CA THR A 46 17.90 5.23 -2.86
C THR A 46 18.30 3.97 -2.08
N THR A 47 17.55 3.61 -1.02
CA THR A 47 17.87 2.51 -0.10
C THR A 47 16.96 1.32 -0.36
N THR A 48 17.53 0.13 -0.44
CA THR A 48 16.76 -1.12 -0.52
C THR A 48 16.14 -1.43 0.85
N ILE A 49 14.87 -1.84 0.86
CA ILE A 49 14.20 -2.37 2.05
C ILE A 49 14.26 -3.90 1.95
N ASP A 50 15.22 -4.47 2.65
CA ASP A 50 15.54 -5.90 2.66
C ASP A 50 15.27 -6.56 4.02
N ARG A 51 14.54 -5.86 4.89
CA ARG A 51 14.21 -6.30 6.25
C ARG A 51 12.78 -5.94 6.59
N ASP A 52 12.19 -6.73 7.49
CA ASP A 52 10.81 -6.53 7.92
C ASP A 52 10.64 -5.17 8.59
N GLY A 53 9.44 -4.64 8.45
CA GLY A 53 9.07 -3.35 9.00
C GLY A 53 7.58 -3.27 9.27
N SER A 54 7.15 -2.11 9.72
CA SER A 54 5.75 -1.75 9.79
C SER A 54 5.58 -0.26 9.57
N PHE A 55 4.36 0.13 9.24
CA PHE A 55 3.97 1.53 9.06
C PHE A 55 2.52 1.72 9.47
N VAL A 56 2.13 2.98 9.65
CA VAL A 56 0.74 3.34 9.95
C VAL A 56 0.06 3.82 8.67
N LEU A 57 -1.09 3.21 8.37
CA LEU A 57 -1.92 3.52 7.22
C LEU A 57 -3.22 4.20 7.65
N ASN A 58 -3.54 5.30 6.98
CA ASN A 58 -4.87 5.89 6.99
C ASN A 58 -5.41 6.00 5.56
N LEU A 59 -6.70 5.72 5.41
CA LEU A 59 -7.46 5.95 4.19
C LEU A 59 -8.80 6.54 4.56
N GLU A 60 -9.11 7.69 4.01
CA GLU A 60 -10.40 8.37 4.08
C GLU A 60 -10.98 8.43 2.67
N TYR A 61 -12.29 8.31 2.56
CA TYR A 61 -13.04 8.57 1.33
C TYR A 61 -14.20 9.51 1.62
N ASP A 62 -14.23 10.65 0.94
CA ASP A 62 -15.32 11.64 1.04
C ASP A 62 -15.59 12.13 2.49
N GLY A 63 -14.53 12.24 3.30
CA GLY A 63 -14.62 12.64 4.71
C GLY A 63 -14.80 11.48 5.70
N GLU A 64 -15.06 10.27 5.22
CA GLU A 64 -15.29 9.10 6.07
C GLU A 64 -14.06 8.18 6.13
N PRO A 65 -13.56 7.80 7.32
CA PRO A 65 -12.40 6.92 7.44
C PRO A 65 -12.75 5.47 7.07
N LEU A 66 -12.00 4.89 6.14
CA LEU A 66 -12.00 3.46 5.81
C LEU A 66 -10.94 2.68 6.59
N PHE A 67 -9.76 3.30 6.75
CA PHE A 67 -8.70 2.84 7.61
C PHE A 67 -8.25 4.01 8.48
N LYS A 68 -8.19 3.79 9.79
CA LYS A 68 -7.72 4.78 10.76
C LYS A 68 -6.65 4.15 11.65
N ASP A 69 -5.46 4.72 11.59
CA ASP A 69 -4.28 4.33 12.37
C ASP A 69 -3.98 2.82 12.32
N VAL A 70 -4.18 2.21 11.15
CA VAL A 70 -3.97 0.77 10.99
C VAL A 70 -2.48 0.51 10.83
N THR A 71 -1.91 -0.25 11.76
CA THR A 71 -0.53 -0.74 11.63
C THR A 71 -0.51 -1.86 10.61
N VAL A 72 0.35 -1.70 9.60
CA VAL A 72 0.54 -2.66 8.51
C VAL A 72 1.95 -3.19 8.61
N ASP A 73 2.06 -4.51 8.67
CA ASP A 73 3.34 -5.20 8.64
C ASP A 73 3.83 -5.34 7.20
N TYR A 74 5.12 -5.09 7.00
CA TYR A 74 5.84 -5.40 5.78
C TYR A 74 6.79 -6.55 6.08
N GLU A 75 6.50 -7.73 5.54
CA GLU A 75 7.34 -8.91 5.70
C GLU A 75 8.05 -9.21 4.38
N VAL A 76 9.39 -9.24 4.40
CA VAL A 76 10.20 -9.49 3.20
C VAL A 76 9.96 -10.88 2.65
N SER A 77 9.63 -11.85 3.51
CA SER A 77 9.24 -13.21 3.11
C SER A 77 7.95 -13.25 2.28
N GLU A 78 7.05 -12.28 2.47
CA GLU A 78 5.75 -12.23 1.78
C GLU A 78 5.77 -11.25 0.61
N SER A 79 6.25 -10.02 0.84
CA SER A 79 6.25 -8.91 -0.12
C SER A 79 7.54 -8.81 -0.95
N GLY A 80 8.58 -9.56 -0.59
CA GLY A 80 9.88 -9.55 -1.26
C GLY A 80 10.82 -8.44 -0.77
N VAL A 81 11.98 -8.32 -1.41
CA VAL A 81 12.91 -7.21 -1.16
C VAL A 81 12.50 -6.01 -2.01
N LEU A 82 12.23 -4.88 -1.38
CA LEU A 82 11.76 -3.68 -2.06
C LEU A 82 12.93 -2.77 -2.44
N LYS A 83 13.42 -2.96 -3.66
CA LYS A 83 14.53 -2.20 -4.25
C LYS A 83 14.13 -0.77 -4.62
N PRO A 84 15.09 0.16 -4.77
CA PRO A 84 14.83 1.48 -5.33
C PRO A 84 14.07 1.43 -6.65
N ASN A 85 13.08 2.31 -6.80
CA ASN A 85 12.21 2.44 -7.97
C ASN A 85 11.40 1.18 -8.31
N THR A 86 11.04 0.41 -7.29
CA THR A 86 10.15 -0.75 -7.43
C THR A 86 8.93 -0.61 -6.51
N ALA A 87 7.98 -1.51 -6.69
CA ALA A 87 6.77 -1.60 -5.87
C ALA A 87 6.58 -3.03 -5.37
N ALA A 88 6.02 -3.17 -4.18
CA ALA A 88 5.64 -4.45 -3.59
C ALA A 88 4.16 -4.45 -3.22
N ALA A 89 3.52 -5.60 -3.41
CA ALA A 89 2.12 -5.82 -3.05
C ALA A 89 1.99 -6.05 -1.54
N ILE A 90 0.98 -5.43 -0.94
CA ILE A 90 0.62 -5.56 0.47
C ILE A 90 -0.88 -5.86 0.56
N PRO A 91 -1.27 -7.13 0.72
CA PRO A 91 -2.66 -7.47 0.96
C PRO A 91 -3.05 -7.15 2.40
N ILE A 92 -4.07 -6.31 2.59
CA ILE A 92 -4.59 -5.94 3.91
C ILE A 92 -5.95 -6.59 4.10
N LYS A 93 -6.14 -7.32 5.21
CA LYS A 93 -7.43 -7.94 5.54
C LYS A 93 -8.48 -6.86 5.82
N ILE A 94 -9.67 -7.02 5.24
CA ILE A 94 -10.78 -6.08 5.36
C ILE A 94 -12.08 -6.77 5.77
N THR A 95 -13.01 -6.00 6.32
CA THR A 95 -14.38 -6.45 6.55
C THR A 95 -15.20 -6.40 5.27
N LYS A 96 -16.37 -7.06 5.26
CA LYS A 96 -17.33 -6.94 4.16
C LYS A 96 -17.79 -5.49 3.96
N GLU A 97 -18.05 -4.76 5.05
CA GLU A 97 -18.45 -3.36 4.97
C GLU A 97 -17.37 -2.48 4.34
N GLN A 98 -16.10 -2.69 4.70
CA GLN A 98 -14.97 -2.01 4.08
C GLN A 98 -14.86 -2.34 2.58
N GLU A 99 -15.01 -3.60 2.21
CA GLU A 99 -14.99 -4.02 0.79
C GLU A 99 -16.10 -3.35 -0.02
N GLU A 100 -17.34 -3.32 0.49
CA GLU A 100 -18.48 -2.69 -0.17
C GLU A 100 -18.26 -1.19 -0.35
N LYS A 101 -17.72 -0.50 0.68
CA LYS A 101 -17.34 0.92 0.56
C LYS A 101 -16.23 1.14 -0.47
N MET A 102 -15.20 0.29 -0.49
CA MET A 102 -14.10 0.39 -1.46
C MET A 102 -14.55 0.18 -2.89
N LYS A 103 -15.46 -0.76 -3.14
CA LYS A 103 -16.05 -0.98 -4.48
C LYS A 103 -16.87 0.22 -4.97
N GLY A 104 -17.34 1.07 -4.06
CA GLY A 104 -18.04 2.32 -4.38
C GLY A 104 -17.11 3.52 -4.64
N MET A 105 -15.79 3.38 -4.46
CA MET A 105 -14.83 4.47 -4.67
C MET A 105 -14.57 4.73 -6.16
N ASN A 106 -15.45 5.52 -6.79
CA ASN A 106 -15.40 5.78 -8.23
C ASN A 106 -14.67 7.08 -8.61
N ASP A 107 -14.41 7.94 -7.63
CA ASP A 107 -13.71 9.22 -7.81
C ASP A 107 -12.50 9.27 -6.88
N SER A 108 -11.31 9.07 -7.45
CA SER A 108 -10.05 9.04 -6.69
C SER A 108 -9.71 10.37 -6.04
N SER A 109 -10.26 11.50 -6.50
CA SER A 109 -9.99 12.82 -5.92
C SER A 109 -10.57 12.99 -4.51
N LYS A 110 -11.57 12.17 -4.16
CA LYS A 110 -12.19 12.11 -2.83
C LYS A 110 -11.42 11.24 -1.84
N ALA A 111 -10.47 10.45 -2.32
CA ALA A 111 -9.65 9.60 -1.46
C ALA A 111 -8.50 10.42 -0.87
N LYS A 112 -8.33 10.35 0.45
CA LYS A 112 -7.15 10.87 1.14
C LYS A 112 -6.44 9.73 1.83
N MET A 113 -5.16 9.60 1.54
CA MET A 113 -4.35 8.51 2.05
C MET A 113 -3.12 9.08 2.72
N SER A 114 -2.78 8.54 3.88
CA SER A 114 -1.51 8.85 4.53
C SER A 114 -0.80 7.58 4.95
N PHE A 115 0.52 7.68 4.84
CA PHE A 115 1.49 6.65 5.18
C PHE A 115 2.51 7.35 6.08
N ASN A 116 2.65 6.86 7.31
CA ASN A 116 3.57 7.43 8.29
C ASN A 116 4.38 6.33 8.97
N ASP A 117 5.50 6.75 9.58
CA ASP A 117 6.22 5.94 10.55
C ASP A 117 6.71 4.59 10.06
N PHE A 118 7.23 4.49 8.83
CA PHE A 118 7.91 3.27 8.41
C PHE A 118 9.10 3.00 9.32
N LYS A 119 9.04 1.89 10.05
CA LYS A 119 10.05 1.47 11.02
C LYS A 119 10.45 0.04 10.72
N PHE A 120 11.75 -0.21 10.69
CA PHE A 120 12.26 -1.57 10.65
C PHE A 120 11.93 -2.26 11.97
N LYS A 121 11.56 -3.54 11.89
CA LYS A 121 11.46 -4.40 13.07
C LYS A 121 12.87 -4.72 13.58
N ASP A 122 13.00 -4.83 14.89
CA ASP A 122 14.25 -5.27 15.51
C ASP A 122 14.62 -6.70 15.05
N LYS A 123 15.92 -7.02 15.04
CA LYS A 123 16.40 -8.37 14.69
C LYS A 123 16.14 -9.36 15.82
#